data_AF-A0A5E4GNV0-F1
#
_entry.id   AF-A0A5E4GNV0-F1
#
_cell.length_a   1.000
_cell.length_b   1.000
_cell.length_c   1.000
_cell.angle_alpha   90.00
_cell.angle_beta   90.00
_cell.angle_gamma   90.00
#
_symmetry.space_group_name_H-M   'P 1'
#
loop_
_entity.id
_entity.type
_entity.pdbx_description
1 polymer ?
#
loop_
_entity_poly.entity_id
_entity_poly.type
_entity_poly.pdbx_seq_one_letter_code
_entity_poly.pdbx_strand_id
1 'polypeptide(L)'
;RVGFYGDRFGKLDGKECVYREARDVRLDDIMEKLSHIYECGMDGNHTLHIIPDSRQVKADELQSGVCYLQITAVDSVMEDEDLGSRRERIFSLSTGSVCARVFERFFFDTPFTKNGKTQGGLED
;
A
#
# COMPACT_ATOMS: atom_id res chain seq x y z
N ARG A 1 -0.60 1.19 0.82
CA ARG A 1 -1.47 0.01 0.63
C ARG A 1 -0.60 -1.24 0.51
N VAL A 2 -0.99 -2.33 1.16
CA VAL A 2 -0.39 -3.66 1.03
C VAL A 2 -1.51 -4.64 0.69
N GLY A 3 -1.43 -5.29 -0.47
CA GLY A 3 -2.31 -6.37 -0.90
C GLY A 3 -1.63 -7.73 -0.74
N PHE A 4 -2.40 -8.73 -0.32
CA PHE A 4 -1.94 -10.09 -0.05
C PHE A 4 -2.63 -11.06 -1.00
N TYR A 5 -1.87 -11.87 -1.74
CA TYR A 5 -2.42 -12.83 -2.69
C TYR A 5 -1.68 -14.16 -2.58
N GLY A 6 -2.42 -15.24 -2.32
CA GLY A 6 -1.90 -16.58 -2.10
C GLY A 6 -2.53 -17.22 -0.88
N ASP A 7 -2.94 -18.48 -1.03
CA ASP A 7 -3.72 -19.24 -0.05
C ASP A 7 -3.03 -19.35 1.32
N ARG A 8 -1.69 -19.32 1.35
CA ARG A 8 -0.92 -19.39 2.60
C ARG A 8 -1.00 -18.15 3.47
N PHE A 9 -1.39 -17.01 2.91
CA PHE A 9 -1.76 -15.84 3.72
C PHE A 9 -3.04 -16.09 4.55
N GLY A 10 -3.76 -17.18 4.26
CA GLY A 10 -4.92 -17.63 5.01
C GLY A 10 -6.00 -16.55 5.02
N LYS A 11 -6.28 -15.98 6.20
CA LYS A 11 -7.31 -14.93 6.33
C LYS A 11 -6.94 -13.62 5.64
N LEU A 12 -5.67 -13.42 5.28
CA LEU A 12 -5.22 -12.24 4.55
C LEU A 12 -5.31 -12.42 3.04
N ASP A 13 -5.47 -13.65 2.52
CA ASP A 13 -5.56 -13.89 1.08
C ASP A 13 -6.69 -13.08 0.44
N GLY A 14 -6.35 -12.32 -0.62
CA GLY A 14 -7.23 -11.40 -1.32
C GLY A 14 -7.55 -10.10 -0.59
N LYS A 15 -6.96 -9.82 0.58
CA LYS A 15 -7.20 -8.59 1.34
C LYS A 15 -6.17 -7.51 1.06
N GLU A 16 -6.63 -6.27 1.23
CA GLU A 16 -5.79 -5.08 1.15
C GLU A 16 -5.88 -4.29 2.46
N CYS A 17 -4.74 -3.80 2.93
CA CYS A 17 -4.62 -3.02 4.15
C CYS A 17 -3.80 -1.74 3.90
N VAL A 18 -4.02 -0.70 4.70
CA VAL A 18 -3.16 0.50 4.70
C VAL A 18 -2.22 0.43 5.90
N TYR A 19 -0.91 0.37 5.62
CA TYR A 19 0.13 0.38 6.62
C TYR A 19 0.56 1.83 6.88
N ARG A 20 0.65 2.21 8.15
CA ARG A 20 1.13 3.52 8.59
C ARG A 20 2.57 3.39 9.07
N GLU A 21 3.46 4.13 8.44
CA GLU A 21 4.88 4.16 8.79
C GLU A 21 5.31 5.59 9.17
N ALA A 22 6.54 5.75 9.64
CA ALA A 22 7.11 7.08 9.92
C ALA A 22 7.27 7.90 8.63
N ARG A 23 7.35 9.23 8.74
CA ARG A 23 7.31 10.14 7.57
C ARG A 23 8.45 9.96 6.58
N ASP A 24 9.64 9.57 7.05
CA ASP A 24 10.87 9.53 6.26
C ASP A 24 11.26 8.12 5.81
N VAL A 25 10.33 7.16 5.82
CA VAL A 25 10.60 5.78 5.39
C VAL A 25 10.36 5.66 3.89
N ARG A 26 11.31 5.08 3.15
CA ARG A 26 11.16 4.89 1.70
C ARG A 26 10.37 3.61 1.42
N LEU A 27 9.76 3.55 0.25
CA LEU A 27 9.00 2.39 -0.19
C LEU A 27 9.87 1.12 -0.22
N ASP A 28 11.12 1.22 -0.69
CA ASP A 28 12.08 0.11 -0.71
C ASP A 28 12.30 -0.49 0.70
N ASP A 29 12.48 0.37 1.71
CA ASP A 29 12.69 -0.08 3.10
C ASP A 29 11.47 -0.86 3.62
N ILE A 30 10.25 -0.42 3.26
CA ILE A 30 9.01 -1.12 3.60
C ILE A 30 8.87 -2.43 2.84
N MET A 31 9.23 -2.44 1.55
CA MET A 31 9.20 -3.66 0.73
C MET A 31 10.12 -4.73 1.31
N GLU A 32 11.36 -4.38 1.64
CA GLU A 32 12.34 -5.30 2.24
C GLU A 32 11.87 -5.79 3.61
N LYS A 33 11.43 -4.88 4.49
CA LYS A 33 10.91 -5.21 5.83
C LYS A 33 9.74 -6.19 5.76
N LEU A 34 8.74 -5.93 4.92
CA LEU A 34 7.58 -6.80 4.80
C LEU A 34 7.94 -8.12 4.13
N SER A 35 8.80 -8.12 3.11
CA SER A 35 9.30 -9.36 2.50
C SER A 35 9.88 -10.28 3.56
N HIS A 36 10.83 -9.75 4.35
CA HIS A 36 11.50 -10.54 5.37
C HIS A 36 10.54 -11.08 6.44
N ILE A 37 9.59 -10.27 6.92
CA ILE A 37 8.62 -10.68 7.94
C ILE A 37 7.76 -11.86 7.44
N TYR A 38 7.23 -11.75 6.22
CA TYR A 38 6.33 -12.78 5.68
C TYR A 38 7.10 -14.01 5.20
N GLU A 39 8.30 -13.86 4.63
CA GLU A 39 9.17 -14.98 4.28
C GLU A 39 9.64 -15.76 5.50
N CYS A 40 10.00 -15.08 6.60
CA CYS A 40 10.46 -15.75 7.81
C CYS A 40 9.37 -16.61 8.47
N GLY A 41 8.10 -16.26 8.26
CA GLY A 41 6.95 -17.04 8.72
C GLY A 41 6.53 -18.16 7.78
N MET A 42 7.12 -18.25 6.58
CA MET A 42 6.85 -19.31 5.60
C MET A 42 7.84 -20.46 5.78
N ASP A 43 7.36 -21.70 5.64
CA ASP A 43 8.25 -22.85 5.60
C ASP A 43 9.24 -22.71 4.42
N GLY A 44 10.50 -23.11 4.60
CA GLY A 44 11.63 -22.81 3.69
C GLY A 44 11.58 -23.35 2.26
N ASN A 45 10.40 -23.80 1.79
CA ASN A 45 10.15 -24.28 0.44
C ASN A 45 9.26 -23.31 -0.37
N HIS A 46 9.01 -22.11 0.14
CA HIS A 46 8.12 -21.13 -0.47
C HIS A 46 8.87 -19.87 -0.88
N THR A 47 8.43 -19.28 -1.97
CA THR A 47 8.97 -18.03 -2.50
C THR A 47 7.89 -16.97 -2.38
N LEU A 48 8.22 -15.88 -1.72
CA LEU A 48 7.41 -14.68 -1.71
C LEU A 48 7.84 -13.78 -2.87
N HIS A 49 6.88 -13.28 -3.63
CA HIS A 49 7.13 -12.36 -4.72
C HIS A 49 6.47 -11.01 -4.46
N ILE A 50 7.17 -9.92 -4.79
CA ILE A 50 6.57 -8.59 -4.76
C ILE A 50 6.11 -8.23 -6.17
N ILE A 51 4.83 -7.89 -6.31
CA ILE A 51 4.23 -7.37 -7.53
C ILE A 51 4.61 -5.87 -7.62
N PRO A 52 5.40 -5.46 -8.63
CA PRO A 52 5.86 -4.08 -8.76
C PRO A 52 4.79 -3.14 -9.33
N ASP A 53 3.79 -3.71 -10.02
CA ASP A 53 2.67 -2.98 -10.63
C ASP A 53 1.64 -2.60 -9.57
N SER A 54 1.06 -1.41 -9.65
CA SER A 54 0.08 -0.89 -8.67
C SER A 54 -1.39 -1.13 -9.07
N ARG A 55 -1.67 -1.64 -10.28
CA ARG A 55 -3.04 -1.91 -10.77
C ARG A 55 -3.71 -3.02 -9.96
N GLN A 56 -5.02 -3.19 -10.18
CA GLN A 56 -5.74 -4.31 -9.58
C GLN A 56 -5.14 -5.64 -10.05
N VAL A 57 -4.75 -6.47 -9.07
CA VAL A 57 -4.21 -7.81 -9.33
C VAL A 57 -5.35 -8.76 -9.67
N LYS A 58 -5.17 -9.52 -10.75
CA LYS A 58 -6.07 -10.62 -11.10
C LYS A 58 -5.54 -11.91 -10.48
N ALA A 59 -6.15 -12.32 -9.37
CA ALA A 59 -5.68 -13.48 -8.62
C ALA A 59 -5.66 -14.78 -9.46
N ASP A 60 -6.58 -14.92 -10.43
CA ASP A 60 -6.66 -16.07 -11.33
C ASP A 60 -5.46 -16.21 -12.29
N GLU A 61 -4.70 -15.13 -12.50
CA GLU A 61 -3.50 -15.12 -13.36
C GLU A 61 -2.21 -15.40 -12.54
N LEU A 62 -2.30 -15.50 -11.22
CA LEU A 62 -1.16 -15.79 -10.34
C LEU A 62 -0.88 -17.31 -10.25
N GLN A 63 0.37 -17.67 -9.98
CA GLN A 63 0.74 -19.07 -9.81
C GLN A 63 0.22 -19.62 -8.48
N SER A 64 -0.52 -20.72 -8.53
CA SER A 64 -1.01 -21.41 -7.34
C SER A 64 0.14 -21.88 -6.45
N GLY A 65 0.00 -21.71 -5.13
CA GLY A 65 0.99 -22.11 -4.13
C GLY A 65 2.17 -21.13 -3.95
N VAL A 66 2.20 -20.04 -4.74
CA VAL A 66 3.14 -18.92 -4.59
C VAL A 66 2.44 -17.78 -3.86
N CYS A 67 3.18 -17.07 -3.02
CA CYS A 67 2.65 -15.92 -2.29
C CYS A 67 3.14 -14.63 -2.93
N TYR A 68 2.23 -13.67 -3.09
CA TYR A 68 2.50 -12.37 -3.68
C TYR A 68 2.08 -11.25 -2.74
N LEU A 69 2.96 -10.26 -2.57
CA LEU A 69 2.64 -8.98 -1.97
C LEU A 69 2.58 -7.90 -3.04
N GLN A 70 1.58 -7.05 -2.99
CA GLN A 70 1.55 -5.81 -3.75
C GLN A 70 1.67 -4.63 -2.80
N ILE A 71 2.75 -3.86 -2.92
CA ILE A 71 3.02 -2.73 -2.03
C ILE A 71 2.99 -1.46 -2.86
N THR A 72 2.14 -0.51 -2.45
CA THR A 72 1.94 0.75 -3.18
C THR A 72 1.91 1.88 -2.17
N ALA A 73 2.76 2.89 -2.37
CA ALA A 73 2.69 4.13 -1.60
C ALA A 73 1.35 4.83 -1.87
N VAL A 74 0.73 5.37 -0.81
CA VAL A 74 -0.55 6.06 -0.90
C VAL A 74 -0.49 7.35 -0.11
N ASP A 75 -1.19 8.37 -0.60
CA ASP A 75 -1.35 9.65 0.07
C ASP A 75 -2.72 9.73 0.75
N SER A 76 -2.78 10.38 1.90
CA SER A 76 -4.05 10.59 2.61
C SER A 76 -4.90 11.61 1.86
N VAL A 77 -6.17 11.30 1.63
CA VAL A 77 -7.15 12.29 1.15
C VAL A 77 -7.49 13.19 2.33
N MET A 78 -7.25 14.49 2.17
CA MET A 78 -7.74 15.51 3.09
C MET A 78 -9.12 15.92 2.58
N GLU A 79 -10.18 15.67 3.35
CA GLU A 79 -11.47 16.31 3.07
C GLU A 79 -11.29 17.83 3.07
N ASP A 80 -11.96 18.51 2.12
CA ASP A 80 -12.03 19.96 2.08
C ASP A 80 -12.29 20.49 3.49
N GLU A 81 -11.41 21.38 3.95
CA GLU A 81 -11.30 21.81 5.33
C GLU A 81 -12.64 22.39 5.84
N ASP A 82 -13.47 21.57 6.48
CA ASP A 82 -14.51 22.15 7.32
C ASP A 82 -13.80 22.89 8.48
N LEU A 83 -14.33 24.05 8.86
CA LEU A 83 -13.69 24.97 9.82
C LEU A 83 -13.35 24.29 11.16
N GLY A 84 -14.05 23.18 11.49
CA GLY A 84 -13.76 22.30 12.61
C GLY A 84 -12.39 21.63 12.53
N SER A 85 -12.04 21.00 11.40
CA SER A 85 -10.77 20.29 11.21
C SER A 85 -9.55 21.22 11.20
N ARG A 86 -9.75 22.49 10.82
CA ARG A 86 -8.72 23.54 10.88
C ARG A 86 -8.49 24.04 12.31
N ARG A 87 -9.55 24.17 13.13
CA ARG A 87 -9.44 24.50 14.56
C ARG A 87 -8.72 23.41 15.35
N GLU A 88 -9.04 22.13 15.11
CA GLU A 88 -8.33 21.02 15.75
C GLU A 88 -6.86 20.95 15.36
N ARG A 89 -6.51 21.29 14.10
CA ARG A 89 -5.11 21.41 13.64
C ARG A 89 -4.35 22.44 14.47
N ILE A 90 -4.90 23.65 14.61
CA ILE A 90 -4.27 24.75 15.34
C ILE A 90 -4.14 24.39 16.83
N PHE A 91 -5.18 23.80 17.42
CA PHE A 91 -5.17 23.42 18.82
C PHE A 91 -4.15 22.31 19.12
N SER A 92 -4.09 21.27 18.29
CA SER A 92 -3.14 20.16 18.42
C SER A 92 -1.69 20.63 18.26
N LEU A 93 -1.44 21.51 17.28
CA LEU A 93 -0.12 22.10 17.08
C LEU A 93 0.29 23.02 18.23
N SER A 94 -0.67 23.75 18.83
CA SER A 94 -0.43 24.67 19.95
C SER A 94 -0.19 23.99 21.30
N THR A 95 -0.71 22.76 21.48
CA THR A 95 -0.62 22.01 22.75
C THR A 95 0.43 20.91 22.74
N GLY A 96 1.15 20.73 21.62
CA GLY A 96 2.14 19.65 21.45
C GLY A 96 1.54 18.24 21.41
N SER A 97 0.21 18.12 21.46
CA SER A 97 -0.49 16.85 21.34
C SER A 97 -0.68 16.51 19.86
N VAL A 98 0.11 15.56 19.35
CA VAL A 98 -0.14 14.98 18.02
C VAL A 98 -1.34 14.04 18.17
N CYS A 99 -2.55 14.56 18.04
CA CYS A 99 -3.72 13.70 17.90
C CYS A 99 -3.54 12.90 16.61
N ALA A 100 -3.39 11.59 16.74
CA ALA A 100 -3.25 10.70 15.59
C ALA A 100 -4.51 10.81 14.73
N ARG A 101 -4.45 11.62 13.65
CA ARG A 101 -5.54 11.71 12.69
C ARG A 101 -5.80 10.32 12.12
N VAL A 102 -7.05 9.90 12.20
CA VAL A 102 -7.55 8.72 11.48
C VAL A 102 -7.95 9.22 10.10
N PHE A 103 -7.30 8.69 9.07
CA PHE A 103 -7.67 8.95 7.68
C PHE A 103 -8.43 7.74 7.17
N GLU A 104 -9.61 7.96 6.61
CA GLU A 104 -10.46 6.89 6.05
C GLU A 104 -10.26 6.70 4.55
N ARG A 105 -9.71 7.72 3.87
CA ARG A 105 -9.55 7.74 2.42
C ARG A 105 -8.10 8.01 2.03
N PHE A 106 -7.64 7.25 1.05
CA PHE A 106 -6.28 7.31 0.51
C PHE A 106 -6.34 7.25 -1.02
N PHE A 107 -5.37 7.85 -1.69
CA PHE A 107 -5.25 7.81 -3.15
C PHE A 107 -3.82 7.46 -3.56
N PHE A 108 -3.68 6.96 -4.79
CA PHE A 108 -2.42 6.75 -5.48
C PHE A 108 -2.67 6.79 -6.98
N ASP A 109 -1.66 7.19 -7.74
CA ASP A 109 -1.73 7.22 -9.20
C ASP A 109 -1.09 5.97 -9.80
N THR A 110 -1.70 5.45 -10.87
CA THR A 110 -1.14 4.36 -11.67
C THR A 110 -1.14 4.75 -13.13
N PRO A 111 0.02 5.11 -13.72
CA PRO A 111 0.07 5.55 -15.09
C PRO A 111 -0.32 4.42 -16.06
N PHE A 112 -1.01 4.79 -17.14
CA PHE A 112 -1.39 3.88 -18.20
C PHE A 112 -1.38 4.60 -19.55
N THR A 113 -1.10 3.86 -20.63
CA THR A 113 -1.26 4.35 -22.01
C THR A 113 -2.66 4.02 -22.53
N LYS A 114 -3.07 4.63 -23.64
CA LYS A 114 -4.38 4.34 -24.27
C LYS A 114 -4.61 2.86 -24.57
N ASN A 115 -3.52 2.14 -24.83
CA ASN A 115 -3.53 0.71 -25.11
C ASN A 115 -3.47 -0.17 -23.83
N GLY A 116 -3.53 0.43 -22.65
CA GLY A 116 -3.57 -0.26 -21.35
C GLY A 116 -2.20 -0.72 -20.82
N LYS A 117 -1.09 -0.28 -21.42
CA LYS A 117 0.27 -0.58 -20.95
C LYS A 117 0.66 0.36 -19.82
N THR A 118 1.49 -0.09 -18.88
CA THR A 118 1.99 0.72 -17.75
C THR A 118 3.08 1.71 -18.12
N GLN A 119 3.74 1.51 -19.26
CA GLN A 119 4.74 2.44 -19.81
C GLN A 119 4.54 2.56 -21.32
N GLY A 120 4.67 3.78 -21.84
CA GLY A 120 4.61 4.12 -23.26
C GLY A 120 5.51 5.30 -23.57
N GLY A 121 5.73 5.55 -24.87
CA GLY A 121 6.37 6.78 -25.31
C GLY A 121 5.48 7.99 -25.02
N LEU A 122 6.06 9.19 -24.98
CA LEU A 122 5.31 10.44 -24.77
C LEU A 122 4.20 10.69 -25.81
N GLU A 123 4.26 9.97 -26.94
CA GLU A 123 3.32 10.07 -28.07
C GLU A 123 2.11 9.10 -27.98
N ASP A 124 2.10 8.15 -27.02
CA ASP A 124 1.05 7.12 -26.88
C ASP A 124 -0.18 7.62 -26.07
#